data_AF-A0A1C6JKJ3-F1
#
_entry.id   AF-A0A1C6JKJ3-F1
#
_cell.length_a   1.000
_cell.length_b   1.000
_cell.length_c   1.000
_cell.angle_alpha   90.00
_cell.angle_beta   90.00
_cell.angle_gamma   90.00
#
_symmetry.space_group_name_H-M   'P 1'
#
loop_
_entity.id
_entity.type
_entity.pdbx_description
1 polymer ?
#
loop_
_entity_poly.entity_id
_entity_poly.type
_entity_poly.pdbx_seq_one_letter_code
_entity_poly.pdbx_strand_id
1 'polypeptide(L)'
;MKKKKIIYFIIALILICGCGAGAVYRIYGNGPKDITEMFFDPESREYIKNMTIYNDEKIELDDYTVTLESSVYDSEVGIGYLVFVIQQNDGKTDNLNKFFEKYSLIDYAGGSGREESVIDGNKMYFYKGLSNTVWAPSAKDKILLVERNKAGSLYEFNLISISNTKKFEFDKEIVILSPMGIRINRDEFIKPDTVILKYNDGTEDKVIVKEGTSLLGGEDGGGIGGETGNYAYIAPFKNIMDIKNVESVIIDGNEYKPVTE
;
A
#
# COMPACT_ATOMS: atom_id res chain seq x y z
N MET A 1 -19.09 -26.53 -10.72
CA MET A 1 -18.38 -26.88 -9.46
C MET A 1 -17.09 -26.09 -9.18
N LYS A 2 -16.55 -25.28 -10.11
CA LYS A 2 -15.30 -24.51 -9.90
C LYS A 2 -15.46 -23.23 -9.05
N LYS A 3 -16.59 -22.53 -9.13
CA LYS A 3 -16.83 -21.27 -8.38
C LYS A 3 -16.80 -21.41 -6.85
N LYS A 4 -17.29 -22.54 -6.31
CA LYS A 4 -17.32 -22.78 -4.86
C LYS A 4 -15.91 -22.96 -4.27
N LYS A 5 -14.98 -23.58 -5.01
CA LYS A 5 -13.60 -23.83 -4.52
C LYS A 5 -12.78 -22.55 -4.37
N ILE A 6 -12.98 -21.56 -5.25
CA ILE A 6 -12.31 -20.25 -5.17
C ILE A 6 -12.74 -19.49 -3.92
N ILE A 7 -14.05 -19.51 -3.61
CA ILE A 7 -14.60 -18.86 -2.41
C ILE A 7 -14.01 -19.47 -1.14
N TYR A 8 -13.87 -20.80 -1.06
CA TYR A 8 -13.23 -21.45 0.10
C TYR A 8 -11.74 -21.13 0.22
N PHE A 9 -11.03 -20.91 -0.89
CA PHE A 9 -9.62 -20.54 -0.87
C PHE A 9 -9.42 -19.10 -0.35
N ILE A 10 -10.29 -18.17 -0.76
CA ILE A 10 -10.32 -16.80 -0.26
C ILE A 10 -10.67 -16.77 1.24
N ILE A 11 -11.65 -17.57 1.68
CA ILE A 11 -12.02 -17.70 3.10
C ILE A 11 -10.89 -18.30 3.94
N ALA A 12 -10.15 -19.28 3.40
CA ALA A 12 -8.98 -19.86 4.08
C ALA A 12 -7.83 -18.86 4.22
N LEU A 13 -7.61 -17.99 3.22
CA LEU A 13 -6.63 -16.90 3.30
C LEU A 13 -7.02 -15.86 4.36
N ILE A 14 -8.30 -15.47 4.41
CA ILE A 14 -8.85 -14.54 5.41
C ILE A 14 -8.72 -15.11 6.84
N LEU A 15 -8.86 -16.43 7.01
CA LEU A 15 -8.69 -17.10 8.30
C LEU A 15 -7.23 -17.20 8.77
N ILE A 16 -6.26 -17.17 7.86
CA ILE A 16 -4.82 -17.24 8.18
C ILE A 16 -4.24 -15.84 8.42
N CYS A 17 -4.76 -14.79 7.78
CA CYS A 17 -4.36 -13.40 8.02
C CYS A 17 -4.93 -12.80 9.33
N GLY A 18 -5.70 -13.57 10.10
CA GLY A 18 -6.34 -13.13 11.36
C GLY A 18 -5.45 -13.15 12.61
N CYS A 19 -4.17 -13.51 12.51
CA CYS A 19 -3.26 -13.62 13.66
C CYS A 19 -2.01 -12.74 13.52
N GLY A 20 -2.18 -11.47 13.19
CA GLY A 20 -1.20 -10.42 13.48
C GLY A 20 -1.54 -9.76 14.83
N ALA A 21 -1.11 -10.37 15.93
CA ALA A 21 -1.16 -9.74 17.24
C ALA A 21 0.03 -8.75 17.40
N GLY A 22 -0.27 -7.51 17.78
CA GLY A 22 0.69 -6.49 18.24
C GLY A 22 1.20 -5.57 17.12
N ALA A 23 1.09 -4.25 17.15
CA ALA A 23 0.83 -3.33 18.25
C ALA A 23 0.15 -2.06 17.70
N VAL A 24 -1.02 -1.70 18.24
CA VAL A 24 -1.55 -0.34 18.08
C VAL A 24 -0.70 0.57 18.97
N TYR A 25 0.38 1.13 18.43
CA TYR A 25 1.18 2.12 19.14
C TYR A 25 0.33 3.39 19.29
N ARG A 26 -0.18 3.58 20.51
CA ARG A 26 -0.85 4.82 20.94
C ARG A 26 0.20 5.87 21.22
N ILE A 27 0.29 6.89 20.37
CA ILE A 27 0.97 8.13 20.73
C ILE A 27 -0.08 9.09 21.30
N TYR A 28 0.05 9.41 22.58
CA TYR A 28 -0.55 10.61 23.16
C TYR A 28 0.32 11.81 22.72
N GLY A 29 -0.03 12.46 21.60
CA GLY A 29 0.64 13.70 21.15
C GLY A 29 0.23 14.18 19.75
N ASN A 30 -0.33 15.40 19.70
CA ASN A 30 -0.64 16.25 18.54
C ASN A 30 -1.79 15.84 17.59
N GLY A 31 -2.98 15.52 18.12
CA GLY A 31 -4.25 15.52 17.36
C GLY A 31 -4.29 14.67 16.08
N PRO A 32 -5.41 14.70 15.32
CA PRO A 32 -5.44 14.11 13.99
C PRO A 32 -4.54 14.92 13.04
N LYS A 33 -3.84 14.20 12.16
CA LYS A 33 -2.95 14.74 11.13
C LYS A 33 -3.54 14.45 9.77
N ASP A 34 -3.21 15.27 8.77
CA ASP A 34 -3.52 14.91 7.39
C ASP A 34 -2.56 13.83 6.86
N ILE A 35 -2.90 13.24 5.72
CA ILE A 35 -2.08 12.19 5.08
C ILE A 35 -0.64 12.64 4.80
N THR A 36 -0.44 13.92 4.47
CA THR A 36 0.87 14.48 4.13
C THR A 36 1.74 14.61 5.38
N GLU A 37 1.16 15.08 6.49
CA GLU A 37 1.83 15.24 7.77
C GLU A 37 2.17 13.90 8.44
N MET A 38 1.34 12.89 8.19
CA MET A 38 1.49 11.56 8.78
C MET A 38 2.62 10.76 8.15
N PHE A 39 2.66 10.73 6.82
CA PHE A 39 3.50 9.79 6.08
C PHE A 39 4.73 10.43 5.44
N PHE A 40 4.78 11.76 5.31
CA PHE A 40 5.80 12.42 4.49
C PHE A 40 6.54 13.55 5.21
N ASP A 41 7.82 13.66 4.87
CA ASP A 41 8.68 14.75 5.33
C ASP A 41 8.18 16.10 4.79
N PRO A 42 8.37 17.22 5.53
CA PRO A 42 7.86 18.55 5.15
C PRO A 42 8.14 18.96 3.71
N GLU A 43 9.32 18.63 3.20
CA GLU A 43 9.77 18.96 1.84
C GLU A 43 8.94 18.29 0.75
N SER A 44 8.34 17.13 1.03
CA SER A 44 7.53 16.36 0.06
C SER A 44 6.03 16.69 0.11
N ARG A 45 5.57 17.45 1.12
CA ARG A 45 4.13 17.59 1.42
C ARG A 45 3.36 18.32 0.33
N GLU A 46 3.91 19.40 -0.23
CA GLU A 46 3.22 20.15 -1.29
C GLU A 46 3.04 19.30 -2.55
N TYR A 47 4.07 18.55 -2.92
CA TYR A 47 4.04 17.68 -4.07
C TYR A 47 3.01 16.55 -3.90
N ILE A 48 2.97 15.90 -2.73
CA ILE A 48 1.97 14.86 -2.45
C ILE A 48 0.57 15.42 -2.32
N LYS A 49 0.40 16.61 -1.77
CA LYS A 49 -0.91 17.24 -1.63
C LYS A 49 -1.64 17.35 -2.98
N ASN A 50 -0.90 17.57 -4.06
CA ASN A 50 -1.45 17.62 -5.43
C ASN A 50 -1.80 16.23 -5.99
N MET A 51 -1.30 15.15 -5.38
CA MET A 51 -1.60 13.75 -5.72
C MET A 51 -2.62 13.12 -4.77
N THR A 52 -2.88 13.75 -3.61
CA THR A 52 -3.86 13.30 -2.63
C THR A 52 -5.26 13.42 -3.20
N ILE A 53 -5.99 12.32 -3.10
CA ILE A 53 -7.40 12.24 -3.42
C ILE A 53 -8.16 12.28 -2.10
N TYR A 54 -8.98 13.30 -1.91
CA TYR A 54 -9.91 13.39 -0.79
C TYR A 54 -11.18 12.65 -1.19
N ASN A 55 -11.51 11.62 -0.42
CA ASN A 55 -12.62 10.73 -0.70
C ASN A 55 -13.73 10.98 0.33
N ASP A 56 -14.97 10.73 -0.07
CA ASP A 56 -16.13 10.75 0.81
C ASP A 56 -16.87 9.40 0.81
N GLU A 57 -16.23 8.36 0.27
CA GLU A 57 -16.74 6.98 0.26
C GLU A 57 -16.91 6.50 1.70
N LYS A 58 -18.13 6.05 2.00
CA LYS A 58 -18.59 5.71 3.34
C LYS A 58 -19.26 4.36 3.35
N ILE A 59 -18.96 3.59 4.40
CA ILE A 59 -19.64 2.35 4.72
C ILE A 59 -20.27 2.51 6.11
N GLU A 60 -21.59 2.37 6.16
CA GLU A 60 -22.35 2.33 7.39
C GLU A 60 -22.43 0.89 7.91
N LEU A 61 -22.06 0.72 9.18
CA LEU A 61 -22.16 -0.51 9.96
C LEU A 61 -23.09 -0.25 11.14
N ASP A 62 -23.49 -1.31 11.85
CA ASP A 62 -24.42 -1.21 12.99
C ASP A 62 -24.06 -0.06 13.96
N ASP A 63 -22.84 -0.08 14.49
CA ASP A 63 -22.38 0.86 15.53
C ASP A 63 -21.40 1.93 15.01
N TYR A 64 -20.94 1.80 13.77
CA TYR A 64 -19.84 2.59 13.23
C TYR A 64 -20.13 3.07 11.82
N THR A 65 -19.60 4.25 11.48
CA THR A 65 -19.44 4.70 10.11
C THR A 65 -17.95 4.71 9.79
N VAL A 66 -17.55 4.09 8.68
CA VAL A 66 -16.16 4.08 8.21
C VAL A 66 -16.09 4.89 6.93
N THR A 67 -15.25 5.92 6.92
CA THR A 67 -15.01 6.79 5.76
C THR A 67 -13.57 6.60 5.30
N LEU A 68 -13.35 6.40 4.00
CA LEU A 68 -12.02 6.66 3.42
C LEU A 68 -11.93 8.18 3.24
N GLU A 69 -11.17 8.86 4.08
CA GLU A 69 -11.09 10.34 4.09
C GLU A 69 -10.13 10.85 3.02
N SER A 70 -8.97 10.20 2.89
CA SER A 70 -8.00 10.53 1.86
C SER A 70 -7.11 9.36 1.50
N SER A 71 -6.59 9.38 0.28
CA SER A 71 -5.68 8.37 -0.24
C SER A 71 -4.68 8.97 -1.24
N VAL A 72 -3.48 8.43 -1.25
CA VAL A 72 -2.54 8.52 -2.38
C VAL A 72 -2.20 7.09 -2.74
N TYR A 73 -2.50 6.66 -3.96
CA TYR A 73 -2.34 5.26 -4.36
C TYR A 73 -1.85 5.14 -5.80
N ASP A 74 -0.89 4.25 -6.04
CA ASP A 74 -0.39 3.92 -7.36
C ASP A 74 -0.51 2.42 -7.60
N SER A 75 -1.39 2.06 -8.53
CA SER A 75 -1.76 0.67 -8.80
C SER A 75 -0.69 -0.09 -9.59
N GLU A 76 0.17 0.62 -10.32
CA GLU A 76 1.20 0.00 -11.16
C GLU A 76 2.40 -0.40 -10.29
N VAL A 77 2.78 0.42 -9.31
CA VAL A 77 3.80 0.04 -8.32
C VAL A 77 3.24 -0.71 -7.11
N GLY A 78 1.94 -0.60 -6.83
CA GLY A 78 1.28 -1.24 -5.69
C GLY A 78 1.55 -0.54 -4.35
N ILE A 79 1.85 0.75 -4.35
CA ILE A 79 2.16 1.54 -3.15
C ILE A 79 1.01 2.49 -2.85
N GLY A 80 0.63 2.61 -1.59
CA GLY A 80 -0.36 3.59 -1.18
C GLY A 80 -0.30 4.01 0.29
N TYR A 81 -0.95 5.11 0.57
CA TYR A 81 -1.11 5.68 1.90
C TYR A 81 -2.56 6.11 2.03
N LEU A 82 -3.22 5.70 3.11
CA LEU A 82 -4.65 5.88 3.32
C LEU A 82 -4.93 6.46 4.70
N VAL A 83 -5.98 7.28 4.77
CA VAL A 83 -6.56 7.75 6.02
C VAL A 83 -8.02 7.35 6.07
N PHE A 84 -8.36 6.51 7.05
CA PHE A 84 -9.73 6.18 7.37
C PHE A 84 -10.19 6.96 8.59
N VAL A 85 -11.44 7.41 8.57
CA VAL A 85 -12.13 7.98 9.72
C VAL A 85 -13.22 7.00 10.15
N ILE A 86 -13.06 6.44 11.34
CA ILE A 86 -14.01 5.54 11.98
C ILE A 86 -14.75 6.34 13.04
N GLN A 87 -16.06 6.51 12.87
CA GLN A 87 -16.90 7.26 13.79
C GLN A 87 -17.90 6.32 14.47
N GLN A 88 -18.06 6.46 15.78
CA GLN A 88 -19.10 5.73 16.51
C GLN A 88 -20.45 6.46 16.39
N ASN A 89 -21.49 5.73 16.00
CA ASN A 89 -22.80 6.30 15.66
C ASN A 89 -23.54 6.89 16.87
N ASP A 90 -23.36 6.32 18.06
CA ASP A 90 -24.02 6.77 19.31
C ASP A 90 -23.33 7.95 20.02
N GLY A 91 -22.24 8.47 19.44
CA GLY A 91 -21.48 9.61 19.96
C GLY A 91 -20.61 9.33 21.20
N LYS A 92 -20.57 8.09 21.72
CA LYS A 92 -19.68 7.71 22.83
C LYS A 92 -18.28 7.40 22.32
N THR A 93 -17.26 7.69 23.12
CA THR A 93 -15.85 7.51 22.74
C THR A 93 -15.28 6.13 23.08
N ASP A 94 -15.93 5.44 24.02
CA ASP A 94 -15.34 4.28 24.73
C ASP A 94 -15.28 3.00 23.87
N ASN A 95 -15.86 2.99 22.68
CA ASN A 95 -16.01 1.78 21.86
C ASN A 95 -15.20 1.79 20.56
N LEU A 96 -14.45 2.85 20.24
CA LEU A 96 -13.67 2.91 19.00
C LEU A 96 -12.53 1.89 18.95
N ASN A 97 -11.91 1.56 20.10
CA ASN A 97 -10.89 0.51 20.15
C ASN A 97 -11.46 -0.89 19.83
N LYS A 98 -12.76 -1.11 20.09
CA LYS A 98 -13.41 -2.40 19.77
C LYS A 98 -13.72 -2.56 18.29
N PHE A 99 -13.60 -1.49 17.50
CA PHE A 99 -13.76 -1.58 16.06
C PHE A 99 -12.87 -2.68 15.47
N PHE A 100 -11.58 -2.70 15.82
CA PHE A 100 -10.64 -3.70 15.32
C PHE A 100 -10.75 -5.08 16.00
N GLU A 101 -11.57 -5.21 17.05
CA GLU A 101 -11.97 -6.51 17.58
C GLU A 101 -13.07 -7.15 16.71
N LYS A 102 -13.94 -6.34 16.11
CA LYS A 102 -15.07 -6.78 15.26
C LYS A 102 -14.77 -6.73 13.77
N TYR A 103 -13.91 -5.81 13.32
CA TYR A 103 -13.65 -5.57 11.90
C TYR A 103 -12.15 -5.62 11.57
N SER A 104 -11.84 -5.80 10.29
CA SER A 104 -10.48 -5.69 9.77
C SER A 104 -10.50 -4.96 8.44
N LEU A 105 -9.55 -4.05 8.24
CA LEU A 105 -9.23 -3.50 6.92
C LEU A 105 -8.15 -4.37 6.31
N ILE A 106 -8.44 -4.96 5.16
CA ILE A 106 -7.57 -5.93 4.49
C ILE A 106 -7.30 -5.40 3.09
N ASP A 107 -6.03 -5.36 2.71
CA ASP A 107 -5.66 -5.24 1.30
C ASP A 107 -5.64 -6.63 0.66
N TYR A 108 -5.96 -6.70 -0.62
CA TYR A 108 -6.12 -7.99 -1.33
C TYR A 108 -4.83 -8.82 -1.47
N ALA A 109 -3.72 -8.34 -0.94
CA ALA A 109 -2.40 -8.87 -1.21
C ALA A 109 -1.51 -9.06 0.01
N GLY A 110 -2.05 -8.92 1.23
CA GLY A 110 -1.25 -9.06 2.45
C GLY A 110 -0.15 -8.01 2.52
N GLY A 111 -0.47 -6.79 2.08
CA GLY A 111 0.46 -5.68 2.08
C GLY A 111 0.81 -5.28 3.50
N SER A 112 2.09 -5.03 3.70
CA SER A 112 2.65 -4.54 4.94
C SER A 112 2.94 -3.06 4.80
N GLY A 113 2.62 -2.31 5.85
CA GLY A 113 2.84 -0.88 5.88
C GLY A 113 2.69 -0.35 7.29
N ARG A 114 3.12 0.89 7.49
CA ARG A 114 2.95 1.57 8.76
C ARG A 114 1.46 1.73 9.05
N GLU A 115 1.03 1.24 10.21
CA GLU A 115 -0.31 1.47 10.74
C GLU A 115 -0.21 2.30 12.01
N GLU A 116 -1.07 3.31 12.13
CA GLU A 116 -1.18 4.14 13.31
C GLU A 116 -2.63 4.59 13.49
N SER A 117 -3.02 4.90 14.71
CA SER A 117 -4.36 5.43 14.98
C SER A 117 -4.32 6.55 16.00
N VAL A 118 -5.11 7.60 15.77
CA VAL A 118 -5.34 8.68 16.72
C VAL A 118 -6.83 8.79 16.99
N ILE A 119 -7.21 8.84 18.27
CA ILE A 119 -8.60 9.07 18.69
C ILE A 119 -8.77 10.54 19.06
N ASP A 120 -9.77 11.18 18.48
CA ASP A 120 -10.18 12.55 18.79
C ASP A 120 -11.71 12.61 18.88
N GLY A 121 -12.21 12.82 20.11
CA GLY A 121 -13.64 12.72 20.41
C GLY A 121 -14.22 11.35 20.04
N ASN A 122 -15.33 11.35 19.29
CA ASN A 122 -16.03 10.14 18.84
C ASN A 122 -15.50 9.60 17.49
N LYS A 123 -14.31 10.04 17.06
CA LYS A 123 -13.67 9.60 15.82
C LYS A 123 -12.30 8.99 16.11
N MET A 124 -11.98 7.95 15.34
CA MET A 124 -10.64 7.39 15.22
C MET A 124 -10.14 7.64 13.79
N TYR A 125 -9.00 8.29 13.68
CA TYR A 125 -8.24 8.45 12.44
C TYR A 125 -7.25 7.32 12.36
N PHE A 126 -7.44 6.42 11.39
CA PHE A 126 -6.61 5.26 11.16
C PHE A 126 -5.80 5.45 9.89
N TYR A 127 -4.48 5.45 10.04
CA TYR A 127 -3.53 5.68 8.97
C TYR A 127 -2.97 4.32 8.54
N LYS A 128 -3.04 4.01 7.25
CA LYS A 128 -2.54 2.75 6.70
C LYS A 128 -1.66 2.97 5.50
N GLY A 129 -0.40 2.55 5.59
CA GLY A 129 0.48 2.34 4.45
C GLY A 129 0.18 1.00 3.77
N LEU A 130 0.37 0.95 2.46
CA LEU A 130 0.16 -0.22 1.61
C LEU A 130 1.40 -0.46 0.76
N SER A 131 1.86 -1.70 0.73
CA SER A 131 2.79 -2.18 -0.29
C SER A 131 2.33 -3.57 -0.75
N ASN A 132 1.74 -3.62 -1.94
CA ASN A 132 1.08 -4.80 -2.48
C ASN A 132 2.02 -5.55 -3.44
N THR A 133 2.55 -6.69 -2.99
CA THR A 133 3.41 -7.56 -3.80
C THR A 133 2.63 -8.51 -4.72
N VAL A 134 1.38 -8.85 -4.38
CA VAL A 134 0.56 -9.81 -5.13
C VAL A 134 -0.28 -9.09 -6.19
N TRP A 135 0.06 -9.29 -7.46
CA TRP A 135 -0.81 -8.88 -8.55
C TRP A 135 -2.08 -9.76 -8.54
N ALA A 136 -3.11 -9.31 -7.83
CA ALA A 136 -4.48 -9.78 -7.99
C ALA A 136 -5.21 -8.76 -8.88
N PRO A 137 -5.22 -8.93 -10.22
CA PRO A 137 -5.69 -7.87 -11.14
C PRO A 137 -7.13 -7.45 -10.88
N SER A 138 -7.97 -8.35 -10.38
CA SER A 138 -9.37 -8.07 -10.05
C SER A 138 -9.58 -7.20 -8.82
N ALA A 139 -8.52 -6.93 -8.06
CA ALA A 139 -8.63 -6.37 -6.71
C ALA A 139 -7.50 -5.40 -6.33
N LYS A 140 -6.66 -5.01 -7.30
CA LYS A 140 -5.53 -4.09 -7.08
C LYS A 140 -6.00 -2.73 -6.55
N ASP A 141 -7.14 -2.23 -7.04
CA ASP A 141 -7.63 -0.88 -6.73
C ASP A 141 -8.66 -0.86 -5.58
N LYS A 142 -8.55 -1.77 -4.60
CA LYS A 142 -9.56 -1.91 -3.55
C LYS A 142 -8.99 -2.20 -2.16
N ILE A 143 -9.64 -1.65 -1.15
CA ILE A 143 -9.50 -2.08 0.25
C ILE A 143 -10.79 -2.75 0.70
N LEU A 144 -10.63 -3.88 1.38
CA LEU A 144 -11.74 -4.59 1.98
C LEU A 144 -11.91 -4.21 3.42
N LEU A 145 -13.16 -4.01 3.83
CA LEU A 145 -13.57 -4.03 5.21
C LEU A 145 -14.34 -5.33 5.45
N VAL A 146 -13.85 -6.15 6.38
CA VAL A 146 -14.47 -7.43 6.73
C VAL A 146 -14.91 -7.46 8.18
N GLU A 147 -16.04 -8.11 8.44
CA GLU A 147 -16.48 -8.42 9.80
C GLU A 147 -15.82 -9.73 10.26
N ARG A 148 -15.04 -9.66 11.33
CA ARG A 148 -14.40 -10.81 11.97
C ARG A 148 -15.48 -11.77 12.46
N ASN A 149 -15.26 -13.07 12.26
CA ASN A 149 -16.15 -14.15 12.71
C ASN A 149 -17.54 -14.22 12.05
N LYS A 150 -17.80 -13.46 10.98
CA LYS A 150 -19.05 -13.57 10.21
C LYS A 150 -18.75 -13.78 8.73
N ALA A 151 -19.08 -14.97 8.24
CA ALA A 151 -18.89 -15.30 6.84
C ALA A 151 -19.81 -14.45 5.95
N GLY A 152 -19.23 -13.78 4.94
CA GLY A 152 -19.97 -13.12 3.87
C GLY A 152 -20.21 -11.62 4.02
N SER A 153 -19.84 -10.99 5.14
CA SER A 153 -19.82 -9.52 5.27
C SER A 153 -18.51 -8.97 4.71
N LEU A 154 -18.52 -8.55 3.45
CA LEU A 154 -17.39 -7.91 2.77
C LEU A 154 -17.86 -6.60 2.16
N TYR A 155 -17.23 -5.52 2.58
CA TYR A 155 -17.44 -4.17 2.07
C TYR A 155 -16.15 -3.72 1.36
N GLU A 156 -16.29 -2.84 0.38
CA GLU A 156 -15.18 -2.42 -0.48
C GLU A 156 -15.08 -0.89 -0.47
N PHE A 157 -13.85 -0.39 -0.34
CA PHE A 157 -13.47 0.98 -0.70
C PHE A 157 -12.69 0.94 -2.00
N ASN A 158 -13.04 1.80 -2.94
CA ASN A 158 -12.38 1.89 -4.24
C ASN A 158 -11.24 2.92 -4.15
N LEU A 159 -10.04 2.49 -4.53
CA LEU A 159 -8.87 3.35 -4.61
C LEU A 159 -8.75 3.94 -6.01
N ILE A 160 -8.57 5.25 -6.08
CA ILE A 160 -8.28 5.93 -7.35
C ILE A 160 -6.76 6.03 -7.49
N SER A 161 -6.22 5.51 -8.59
CA SER A 161 -4.78 5.51 -8.83
C SER A 161 -4.29 6.81 -9.45
N ILE A 162 -3.20 7.38 -8.93
CA ILE A 162 -2.58 8.61 -9.43
C ILE A 162 -1.95 8.45 -10.82
N SER A 163 -1.67 7.21 -11.25
CA SER A 163 -1.22 6.83 -12.60
C SER A 163 -0.02 7.64 -13.14
N ASN A 164 0.86 8.14 -12.27
CA ASN A 164 2.05 8.89 -12.66
C ASN A 164 3.26 7.96 -12.59
N THR A 165 3.49 7.15 -13.63
CA THR A 165 4.58 6.17 -13.65
C THR A 165 5.42 6.24 -14.92
N LYS A 166 6.64 5.73 -14.82
CA LYS A 166 7.52 5.41 -15.94
C LYS A 166 7.85 3.93 -15.92
N LYS A 167 7.83 3.31 -17.10
CA LYS A 167 8.18 1.91 -17.29
C LYS A 167 9.53 1.83 -18.00
N PHE A 168 10.40 0.97 -17.50
CA PHE A 168 11.69 0.68 -18.08
C PHE A 168 11.86 -0.82 -18.25
N GLU A 169 12.53 -1.23 -19.32
CA GLU A 169 12.74 -2.64 -19.64
C GLU A 169 14.21 -2.93 -19.92
N PHE A 170 14.61 -4.15 -19.53
CA PHE A 170 15.86 -4.79 -19.92
C PHE A 170 15.56 -6.30 -20.04
N ASP A 171 15.79 -6.86 -21.22
CA ASP A 171 15.39 -8.23 -21.57
C ASP A 171 13.89 -8.51 -21.28
N LYS A 172 13.59 -9.30 -20.23
CA LYS A 172 12.23 -9.61 -19.78
C LYS A 172 11.86 -8.93 -18.47
N GLU A 173 12.80 -8.23 -17.86
CA GLU A 173 12.60 -7.53 -16.59
C GLU A 173 11.94 -6.18 -16.84
N ILE A 174 10.95 -5.85 -16.01
CA ILE A 174 10.21 -4.60 -16.07
C ILE A 174 10.38 -3.86 -14.75
N VAL A 175 10.85 -2.63 -14.83
CA VAL A 175 10.88 -1.69 -13.72
C VAL A 175 9.79 -0.65 -13.92
N ILE A 176 8.95 -0.49 -12.91
CA ILE A 176 7.91 0.54 -12.84
C ILE A 176 8.34 1.53 -11.75
N LEU A 177 8.49 2.79 -12.12
CA LEU A 177 8.88 3.88 -11.25
C LEU A 177 7.69 4.82 -11.07
N SER A 178 7.32 5.11 -9.83
CA SER A 178 6.37 6.16 -9.46
C SER A 178 7.06 7.17 -8.52
N PRO A 179 6.47 8.35 -8.29
CA PRO A 179 6.97 9.27 -7.27
C PRO A 179 7.05 8.68 -5.87
N MET A 180 6.28 7.62 -5.58
CA MET A 180 6.23 6.97 -4.27
C MET A 180 7.18 5.80 -4.11
N GLY A 181 7.74 5.26 -5.21
CA GLY A 181 8.62 4.11 -5.12
C GLY A 181 8.83 3.38 -6.44
N ILE A 182 9.45 2.21 -6.33
CA ILE A 182 9.78 1.36 -7.47
C ILE A 182 9.14 -0.01 -7.28
N ARG A 183 8.61 -0.57 -8.36
CA ARG A 183 8.30 -1.99 -8.51
C ARG A 183 9.22 -2.60 -9.56
N ILE A 184 9.82 -3.73 -9.22
CA ILE A 184 10.74 -4.46 -10.10
C ILE A 184 10.16 -5.85 -10.30
N ASN A 185 9.78 -6.16 -11.54
CA ASN A 185 9.27 -7.46 -11.93
C ASN A 185 10.37 -8.19 -12.71
N ARG A 186 10.83 -9.33 -12.21
CA ARG A 186 11.91 -10.13 -12.80
C ARG A 186 11.65 -11.62 -12.70
N ASP A 187 12.31 -12.41 -13.53
CA ASP A 187 12.14 -13.88 -13.52
C ASP A 187 12.96 -14.55 -12.38
N GLU A 188 13.89 -13.82 -11.76
CA GLU A 188 14.79 -14.34 -10.72
C GLU A 188 14.43 -13.89 -9.30
N PHE A 189 14.60 -14.78 -8.32
CA PHE A 189 14.43 -14.46 -6.88
C PHE A 189 15.68 -13.75 -6.32
N ILE A 190 16.28 -12.84 -7.05
CA ILE A 190 17.43 -12.07 -6.55
C ILE A 190 16.94 -10.64 -6.37
N LYS A 191 16.88 -10.18 -5.12
CA LYS A 191 16.55 -8.78 -4.82
C LYS A 191 17.75 -7.91 -5.17
N PRO A 192 17.59 -6.83 -5.96
CA PRO A 192 18.69 -5.91 -6.18
C PRO A 192 18.93 -5.12 -4.89
N ASP A 193 20.19 -4.88 -4.53
CA ASP A 193 20.51 -4.08 -3.35
C ASP A 193 20.22 -2.59 -3.58
N THR A 194 20.40 -2.15 -4.84
CA THR A 194 20.37 -0.75 -5.21
C THR A 194 19.83 -0.57 -6.62
N VAL A 195 19.06 0.49 -6.79
CA VAL A 195 18.60 0.98 -8.10
C VAL A 195 19.17 2.37 -8.30
N ILE A 196 19.82 2.62 -9.42
CA ILE A 196 20.33 3.95 -9.78
C ILE A 196 19.37 4.58 -10.78
N LEU A 197 18.86 5.76 -10.47
CA LEU A 197 18.05 6.56 -11.37
C LEU A 197 18.98 7.55 -12.08
N LYS A 198 19.01 7.51 -13.41
CA LYS A 198 19.81 8.45 -14.21
C LYS A 198 18.89 9.46 -14.87
N TYR A 199 19.21 10.74 -14.70
CA TYR A 199 18.39 11.84 -15.21
C TYR A 199 18.96 12.41 -16.52
N ASN A 200 18.10 13.10 -17.28
CA ASN A 200 18.46 13.71 -18.57
C ASN A 200 19.62 14.72 -18.50
N ASP A 201 19.89 15.30 -17.33
CA ASP A 201 21.00 16.24 -17.11
C ASP A 201 22.32 15.53 -16.75
N GLY A 202 22.31 14.19 -16.72
CA GLY A 202 23.45 13.35 -16.37
C GLY A 202 23.63 13.13 -14.87
N THR A 203 22.77 13.68 -14.01
CA THR A 203 22.79 13.38 -12.58
C THR A 203 22.29 11.96 -12.30
N GLU A 204 22.71 11.41 -11.17
CA GLU A 204 22.32 10.07 -10.72
C GLU A 204 21.88 10.11 -9.26
N ASP A 205 20.74 9.47 -8.97
CA ASP A 205 20.28 9.20 -7.61
C ASP A 205 20.33 7.71 -7.31
N LYS A 206 20.78 7.38 -6.10
CA LYS A 206 20.85 6.00 -5.63
C LYS A 206 19.69 5.70 -4.69
N VAL A 207 18.81 4.83 -5.14
CA VAL A 207 17.76 4.23 -4.31
C VAL A 207 18.32 2.96 -3.69
N ILE A 208 18.43 2.94 -2.37
CA ILE A 208 18.73 1.70 -1.67
C ILE A 208 17.42 0.92 -1.57
N VAL A 209 17.40 -0.28 -2.14
CA VAL A 209 16.31 -1.24 -1.96
C VAL A 209 16.54 -1.92 -0.61
N LYS A 210 16.48 -1.14 0.47
CA LYS A 210 16.46 -1.66 1.83
C LYS A 210 15.19 -2.46 1.99
N GLU A 211 15.31 -3.64 2.61
CA GLU A 211 14.24 -4.55 3.03
C GLU A 211 12.83 -3.96 2.84
N GLY A 212 12.35 -4.06 1.59
CA GLY A 212 10.93 -3.97 1.33
C GLY A 212 10.33 -5.10 2.13
N THR A 213 9.43 -4.75 3.04
CA THR A 213 8.69 -5.68 3.87
C THR A 213 8.13 -6.79 2.99
N SER A 214 8.80 -7.95 3.01
CA SER A 214 8.13 -9.19 2.67
C SER A 214 7.39 -9.57 3.93
N LEU A 215 6.09 -9.81 3.86
CA LEU A 215 5.44 -10.58 4.90
C LEU A 215 4.71 -11.74 4.27
N LEU A 216 5.47 -12.82 4.09
CA LEU A 216 5.23 -13.94 5.00
C LEU A 216 6.37 -13.99 6.04
N GLY A 217 6.30 -13.10 7.03
CA GLY A 217 7.09 -13.14 8.29
C GLY A 217 8.62 -13.20 8.19
N GLY A 218 9.31 -12.09 8.42
CA GLY A 218 10.74 -12.09 8.78
C GLY A 218 11.57 -11.03 8.05
N GLU A 219 12.72 -10.70 8.63
CA GLU A 219 13.75 -9.74 8.14
C GLU A 219 14.35 -10.07 6.77
N ASP A 220 13.83 -11.06 6.04
CA ASP A 220 14.34 -11.48 4.74
C ASP A 220 13.31 -11.21 3.64
N GLY A 221 13.72 -10.42 2.64
CA GLY A 221 12.91 -10.03 1.48
C GLY A 221 12.51 -11.23 0.60
N GLY A 222 11.39 -11.87 0.90
CA GLY A 222 10.77 -12.91 0.09
C GLY A 222 9.97 -12.36 -1.10
N GLY A 223 10.49 -12.53 -2.32
CA GLY A 223 9.72 -12.40 -3.55
C GLY A 223 8.57 -13.42 -3.64
N ILE A 224 7.36 -12.96 -3.94
CA ILE A 224 6.25 -13.86 -4.23
C ILE A 224 6.29 -14.17 -5.73
N GLY A 225 6.56 -15.42 -6.08
CA GLY A 225 6.42 -15.91 -7.44
C GLY A 225 4.94 -15.80 -7.84
N GLY A 226 4.62 -14.93 -8.79
CA GLY A 226 3.34 -14.99 -9.48
C GLY A 226 3.18 -16.35 -10.17
N GLU A 227 1.96 -16.71 -10.56
CA GLU A 227 1.62 -17.99 -11.23
C GLU A 227 2.45 -18.30 -12.50
N THR A 228 3.33 -17.38 -12.93
CA THR A 228 4.20 -17.47 -14.11
C THR A 228 5.71 -17.52 -13.82
N GLY A 229 6.17 -17.54 -12.56
CA GLY A 229 7.61 -17.55 -12.24
C GLY A 229 8.27 -16.16 -12.20
N ASN A 230 7.46 -15.10 -12.18
CA ASN A 230 7.96 -13.72 -12.09
C ASN A 230 7.82 -13.22 -10.64
N TYR A 231 8.91 -12.70 -10.08
CA TYR A 231 9.01 -12.09 -8.76
C TYR A 231 8.81 -10.59 -8.84
N ALA A 232 8.07 -10.03 -7.89
CA ALA A 232 7.87 -8.59 -7.74
C ALA A 232 8.54 -8.08 -6.46
N TYR A 233 9.42 -7.09 -6.60
CA TYR A 233 10.05 -6.37 -5.49
C TYR A 233 9.52 -4.94 -5.46
N ILE A 234 9.14 -4.46 -4.27
CA ILE A 234 8.59 -3.11 -4.08
C ILE A 234 9.47 -2.37 -3.09
N ALA A 235 9.88 -1.17 -3.47
CA ALA A 235 10.68 -0.28 -2.65
C ALA A 235 9.98 1.09 -2.55
N PRO A 236 9.21 1.35 -1.48
CA PRO A 236 8.69 2.68 -1.20
C PRO A 236 9.85 3.62 -0.93
N PHE A 237 9.78 4.83 -1.49
CA PHE A 237 10.76 5.84 -1.18
C PHE A 237 10.51 6.44 0.20
N LYS A 238 11.61 6.74 0.90
CA LYS A 238 11.53 7.51 2.13
C LYS A 238 10.96 8.91 1.85
N ASN A 239 11.42 9.53 0.78
CA ASN A 239 11.01 10.85 0.32
C ASN A 239 10.46 10.72 -1.10
N ILE A 240 9.45 11.50 -1.41
CA ILE A 240 8.84 11.48 -2.73
C ILE A 240 9.81 12.07 -3.74
N MET A 241 9.88 11.45 -4.91
CA MET A 241 10.81 11.85 -5.97
C MET A 241 10.06 12.35 -7.20
N ASP A 242 10.56 13.43 -7.80
CA ASP A 242 10.10 13.86 -9.12
C ASP A 242 10.76 12.98 -10.19
N ILE A 243 9.97 12.10 -10.77
CA ILE A 243 10.44 11.11 -11.74
C ILE A 243 10.43 11.66 -13.17
N LYS A 244 9.97 12.90 -13.40
CA LYS A 244 9.73 13.46 -14.74
C LYS A 244 10.96 13.46 -15.63
N ASN A 245 12.15 13.68 -15.06
CA ASN A 245 13.39 13.78 -15.82
C ASN A 245 14.26 12.51 -15.78
N VAL A 246 13.78 11.42 -15.16
CA VAL A 246 14.48 10.13 -15.17
C VAL A 246 14.51 9.55 -16.60
N GLU A 247 15.70 9.35 -17.14
CA GLU A 247 15.97 8.86 -18.49
C GLU A 247 16.07 7.33 -18.52
N SER A 248 16.71 6.75 -17.51
CA SER A 248 16.98 5.32 -17.44
C SER A 248 17.16 4.87 -15.99
N VAL A 249 17.14 3.56 -15.80
CA VAL A 249 17.34 2.93 -14.50
C VAL A 249 18.47 1.92 -14.63
N ILE A 250 19.41 1.89 -13.69
CA ILE A 250 20.50 0.92 -13.67
C ILE A 250 20.33 -0.01 -12.48
N ILE A 251 20.33 -1.32 -12.75
CA ILE A 251 20.20 -2.38 -11.76
C ILE A 251 21.21 -3.47 -12.10
N ASP A 252 22.01 -3.88 -11.13
CA ASP A 252 23.01 -4.95 -11.29
C ASP A 252 23.97 -4.72 -12.49
N GLY A 253 24.24 -3.45 -12.81
CA GLY A 253 25.09 -3.02 -13.93
C GLY A 253 24.38 -2.96 -15.30
N ASN A 254 23.12 -3.38 -15.39
CA ASN A 254 22.31 -3.34 -16.60
C ASN A 254 21.49 -2.06 -16.66
N GLU A 255 21.46 -1.42 -17.82
CA GLU A 255 20.71 -0.18 -18.05
C GLU A 255 19.34 -0.49 -18.69
N TYR A 256 18.28 -0.22 -17.94
CA TYR A 256 16.89 -0.35 -18.34
C TYR A 256 16.46 0.91 -19.06
N LYS A 257 15.92 0.75 -20.27
CA LYS A 257 15.51 1.87 -21.13
C LYS A 257 14.00 2.09 -21.05
N PRO A 258 13.52 3.32 -21.26
CA PRO A 258 12.10 3.60 -21.24
C PRO A 258 11.35 2.74 -22.26
N VAL A 259 10.24 2.13 -21.82
CA VAL A 259 9.28 1.51 -22.73
C VAL A 259 8.62 2.64 -23.50
N THR A 260 8.75 2.64 -24.83
CA THR A 260 8.07 3.61 -25.69
C THR A 260 6.66 3.11 -25.94
N GLU A 261 5.66 3.87 -25.47
CA GLU A 261 4.24 3.63 -25.77
C GLU A 261 3.89 3.99 -27.22
#